data_AF-A0A1R3HP22-F1
#
_entry.id   AF-A0A1R3HP22-F1
#
_cell.length_a   1.000
_cell.length_b   1.000
_cell.length_c   1.000
_cell.angle_alpha   90.00
_cell.angle_beta   90.00
_cell.angle_gamma   90.00
#
_symmetry.space_group_name_H-M   'P 1'
#
loop_
_entity.id
_entity.type
_entity.pdbx_description
1 polymer ?
#
loop_
_entity_poly.entity_id
_entity_poly.type
_entity_poly.pdbx_seq_one_letter_code
_entity_poly.pdbx_strand_id
1 'polypeptide(L)'
;MTPKATPIRDELHINEDMDLHDSAKLEQRRQADLRRNLRSGLTGLPQPKNEYQIVVQAPPEDNEEPEEKIEEDMSDRLAREKAEEEARQQALLKKRSKVLQRELPRPPAASLELIRDSLMRADGDKSTFVPPTSIEQADEMIRKELLSLLEHDNAKYPLDEKANKGKKKGAKRPANGSIPNIEDFEEDEMKEADSLIEEEAEFLRVAMGHENESLDDFVEAHNTCLNDLMYFPIRNAYGLSSVAGNMEKVAALETEFDNVKKKLDNDKLKAEGMEKKFNVLTQGYERRAATFWHQIESTFKQMDTAGTELECFQALQKQEQLAASHRINGLWEEVQKQKELEQTLQRRYGNLIAELERIQNIMNVYRIQAQKQEEAAEKDHAVELSEAAVPSSEHVDSSLDGHANLKVDMNVNSGKEHDAMDVETDMSANVPSIVEDNRDNTTKTLNGMTGDFVTSSEVTTESIKPDNSSALGGDTAEEQTGMVA
;
A
#
# COMPACT_ATOMS: atom_id res chain seq x y z
N MET A 1 35.44 -32.06 -40.86
CA MET A 1 36.64 -31.25 -41.15
C MET A 1 36.35 -29.83 -40.73
N THR A 2 36.96 -29.35 -39.64
CA THR A 2 36.87 -27.98 -39.15
C THR A 2 38.22 -27.26 -39.37
N PRO A 3 38.24 -26.03 -39.92
CA PRO A 3 39.33 -25.09 -39.70
C PRO A 3 39.02 -24.33 -38.39
N LYS A 4 39.76 -24.56 -37.30
CA LYS A 4 41.06 -23.94 -36.97
C LYS A 4 41.00 -22.40 -36.96
N ALA A 5 41.07 -21.87 -35.73
CA ALA A 5 41.22 -20.45 -35.44
C ALA A 5 42.61 -19.91 -35.82
N THR A 6 42.73 -18.58 -35.92
CA THR A 6 43.90 -17.85 -35.42
C THR A 6 43.46 -16.61 -34.62
N PRO A 7 44.21 -16.17 -33.60
CA PRO A 7 43.77 -15.14 -32.66
C PRO A 7 44.64 -13.88 -32.66
N ILE A 8 44.04 -12.70 -32.86
CA ILE A 8 44.71 -11.41 -32.56
C ILE A 8 43.74 -10.50 -31.79
N ARG A 9 43.83 -10.62 -30.46
CA ARG A 9 43.72 -9.56 -29.44
C ARG A 9 43.24 -8.19 -29.93
N ASP A 10 41.97 -7.90 -29.68
CA ASP A 10 41.45 -6.54 -29.58
C ASP A 10 41.57 -6.09 -28.11
N GLU A 11 42.19 -4.94 -27.84
CA GLU A 11 42.27 -4.40 -26.48
C GLU A 11 41.03 -3.56 -26.10
N LEU A 12 40.10 -3.35 -27.03
CA LEU A 12 38.95 -2.46 -26.86
C LEU A 12 37.66 -3.17 -26.39
N HIS A 13 37.69 -4.48 -26.15
CA HIS A 13 36.59 -5.26 -25.55
C HIS A 13 35.20 -5.05 -26.21
N ILE A 14 35.17 -4.86 -27.53
CA ILE A 14 33.96 -4.40 -28.24
C ILE A 14 32.80 -5.45 -28.28
N ASN A 15 33.03 -6.70 -27.84
CA ASN A 15 32.02 -7.76 -27.83
C ASN A 15 32.08 -8.68 -26.57
N GLU A 16 32.33 -8.14 -25.38
CA GLU A 16 32.05 -8.88 -24.13
C GLU A 16 30.77 -8.37 -23.48
N ASP A 17 29.71 -9.19 -23.54
CA ASP A 17 28.46 -8.98 -22.79
C ASP A 17 28.72 -9.22 -21.29
N MET A 18 29.36 -8.25 -20.63
CA MET A 18 29.76 -8.35 -19.23
C MET A 18 28.65 -7.95 -18.25
N ASP A 19 28.28 -8.90 -17.39
CA ASP A 19 27.39 -8.66 -16.25
C ASP A 19 27.91 -7.55 -15.33
N LEU A 20 27.02 -6.63 -14.96
CA LEU A 20 27.30 -5.35 -14.30
C LEU A 20 27.91 -5.45 -12.88
N HIS A 21 28.22 -6.65 -12.39
CA HIS A 21 28.68 -6.91 -11.01
C HIS A 21 30.18 -7.21 -10.88
N ASP A 22 30.88 -7.63 -11.94
CA ASP A 22 32.33 -7.90 -11.86
C ASP A 22 33.22 -6.74 -12.35
N SER A 23 32.64 -5.73 -13.02
CA SER A 23 33.35 -4.52 -13.48
C SER A 23 34.09 -3.79 -12.36
N ALA A 24 33.44 -3.61 -11.20
CA ALA A 24 33.99 -2.87 -10.06
C ALA A 24 35.26 -3.49 -9.47
N LYS A 25 35.36 -4.83 -9.44
CA LYS A 25 36.57 -5.54 -8.95
C LYS A 25 37.72 -5.47 -9.95
N LEU A 26 37.41 -5.50 -11.24
CA LEU A 26 38.41 -5.39 -12.30
C LEU A 26 39.01 -3.97 -12.32
N GLU A 27 38.17 -2.96 -12.20
CA GLU A 27 38.60 -1.55 -12.14
C GLU A 27 39.43 -1.25 -10.87
N GLN A 28 39.06 -1.81 -9.71
CA GLN A 28 39.89 -1.70 -8.50
C GLN A 28 41.30 -2.30 -8.68
N ARG A 29 41.45 -3.41 -9.42
CA ARG A 29 42.77 -3.97 -9.74
C ARG A 29 43.56 -3.04 -10.67
N ARG A 30 42.92 -2.52 -11.72
CA ARG A 30 43.53 -1.54 -12.65
C ARG A 30 44.06 -0.31 -11.91
N GLN A 31 43.29 0.22 -10.96
CA GLN A 31 43.69 1.36 -10.13
C GLN A 31 44.81 1.02 -9.15
N ALA A 32 44.83 -0.20 -8.59
CA ALA A 32 45.92 -0.68 -7.73
C ALA A 32 47.24 -0.81 -8.50
N ASP A 33 47.21 -1.35 -9.72
CA ASP A 33 48.38 -1.49 -10.59
C ASP A 33 48.89 -0.11 -11.08
N LEU A 34 48.00 0.81 -11.42
CA LEU A 34 48.35 2.20 -11.73
C LEU A 34 49.03 2.89 -10.53
N ARG A 35 48.47 2.77 -9.33
CA ARG A 35 49.08 3.29 -8.09
C ARG A 35 50.43 2.65 -7.78
N ARG A 36 50.63 1.37 -8.11
CA ARG A 36 51.92 0.68 -7.96
C ARG A 36 52.98 1.23 -8.91
N ASN A 37 52.63 1.41 -10.19
CA ASN A 37 53.52 2.03 -11.19
C ASN A 37 53.91 3.47 -10.82
N LEU A 38 52.94 4.29 -10.42
CA LEU A 38 53.20 5.66 -9.95
C LEU A 38 54.11 5.67 -8.71
N ARG A 39 53.88 4.79 -7.74
CA ARG A 39 54.78 4.65 -6.58
C ARG A 39 56.20 4.28 -6.99
N SER A 40 56.41 3.32 -7.89
CA SER A 40 57.77 2.98 -8.34
C SER A 40 58.49 4.14 -9.04
N GLY A 41 57.77 4.96 -9.82
CA GLY A 41 58.35 6.17 -10.43
C GLY A 41 58.73 7.22 -9.39
N LEU A 42 57.85 7.49 -8.43
CA LEU A 42 58.07 8.51 -7.40
C LEU A 42 59.09 8.10 -6.32
N THR A 43 59.27 6.82 -6.05
CA THR A 43 60.32 6.33 -5.12
C THR A 43 61.75 6.49 -5.65
N GLY A 44 61.92 6.76 -6.96
CA GLY A 44 63.23 7.04 -7.55
C GLY A 44 63.69 8.50 -7.41
N LEU A 45 62.83 9.39 -6.89
CA LEU A 45 63.18 10.80 -6.70
C LEU A 45 64.05 10.99 -5.45
N PRO A 46 65.15 11.77 -5.54
CA PRO A 46 65.96 12.09 -4.37
C PRO A 46 65.14 12.86 -3.33
N GLN A 47 65.34 12.55 -2.04
CA GLN A 47 64.61 13.22 -0.96
C GLN A 47 64.88 14.74 -0.99
N PRO A 48 63.83 15.59 -0.86
CA PRO A 48 63.98 17.03 -0.96
C PRO A 48 64.83 17.58 0.18
N LYS A 49 65.98 18.18 -0.16
CA LYS A 49 66.85 18.89 0.78
C LYS A 49 66.74 20.40 0.55
N ASN A 50 65.78 21.01 1.25
CA ASN A 50 65.51 22.44 1.17
C ASN A 50 65.68 23.10 2.53
N GLU A 51 66.94 23.29 2.94
CA GLU A 51 67.28 24.24 4.01
C GLU A 51 67.41 25.64 3.38
N TYR A 52 66.33 26.42 3.40
CA TYR A 52 66.36 27.81 2.95
C TYR A 52 66.49 28.76 4.15
N GLN A 53 67.65 29.42 4.25
CA GLN A 53 67.85 30.54 5.15
C GLN A 53 67.15 31.78 4.55
N ILE A 54 66.00 32.16 5.11
CA ILE A 54 65.21 33.30 4.65
C ILE A 54 65.94 34.60 4.96
N VAL A 55 66.68 35.12 3.99
CA VAL A 55 67.14 36.51 3.97
C VAL A 55 66.08 37.33 3.24
N VAL A 56 65.27 38.08 3.99
CA VAL A 56 64.28 38.99 3.43
C VAL A 56 65.01 40.13 2.71
N GLN A 57 64.96 40.15 1.39
CA GLN A 57 65.25 41.33 0.59
C GLN A 57 63.93 42.09 0.38
N ALA A 58 63.99 43.43 0.41
CA ALA A 58 62.82 44.27 0.19
C ALA A 58 62.32 44.13 -1.26
N PRO A 59 61.01 44.17 -1.52
CA PRO A 59 60.46 44.00 -2.86
C PRO A 59 60.83 45.20 -3.77
N PRO A 60 61.23 44.98 -5.02
CA PRO A 60 61.20 46.02 -6.05
C PRO A 60 59.76 46.33 -6.47
N GLU A 61 59.56 47.51 -7.06
CA GLU A 61 58.25 48.11 -7.37
C GLU A 61 57.47 47.37 -8.48
N ASP A 62 56.16 47.63 -8.52
CA ASP A 62 55.20 47.03 -9.44
C ASP A 62 55.65 47.04 -10.91
N ASN A 63 55.85 45.83 -11.45
CA ASN A 63 55.54 45.54 -12.83
C ASN A 63 54.30 44.65 -12.82
N GLU A 64 53.21 45.12 -13.41
CA GLU A 64 52.03 44.29 -13.68
C GLU A 64 52.43 43.24 -14.74
N GLU A 65 52.94 42.09 -14.29
CA GLU A 65 53.02 40.91 -15.14
C GLU A 65 51.60 40.55 -15.59
N PRO A 66 51.35 40.35 -16.89
CA PRO A 66 50.02 39.99 -17.35
C PRO A 66 49.64 38.65 -16.72
N GLU A 67 48.47 38.56 -16.09
CA GLU A 67 47.97 37.32 -15.50
C GLU A 67 48.17 36.16 -16.48
N GLU A 68 49.15 35.29 -16.20
CA GLU A 68 49.39 34.12 -17.03
C GLU A 68 48.11 33.31 -16.99
N LYS A 69 47.47 33.18 -18.16
CA LYS A 69 46.25 32.39 -18.33
C LYS A 69 46.56 30.99 -17.82
N ILE A 70 46.10 30.71 -16.59
CA ILE A 70 46.04 29.36 -16.05
C ILE A 70 45.42 28.52 -17.15
N GLU A 71 46.09 27.43 -17.56
CA GLU A 71 45.60 26.62 -18.66
C GLU A 71 44.23 26.06 -18.28
N GLU A 72 43.19 26.72 -18.78
CA GLU A 72 41.80 26.36 -18.58
C GLU A 72 41.65 24.87 -18.87
N ASP A 73 41.25 24.12 -17.84
CA ASP A 73 40.97 22.69 -17.94
C ASP A 73 39.99 22.48 -19.11
N MET A 74 40.04 21.32 -19.74
CA MET A 74 39.26 21.08 -20.96
C MET A 74 37.73 21.28 -20.77
N SER A 75 37.24 21.22 -19.52
CA SER A 75 35.88 21.61 -19.14
C SER A 75 35.56 23.09 -19.38
N ASP A 76 36.49 23.98 -19.11
CA ASP A 76 36.26 25.41 -18.99
C ASP A 76 36.29 26.07 -20.37
N ARG A 77 37.16 25.56 -21.26
CA ARG A 77 37.14 25.89 -22.69
C ARG A 77 35.82 25.45 -23.35
N LEU A 78 35.38 24.22 -23.07
CA LEU A 78 34.10 23.71 -23.55
C LEU A 78 32.91 24.49 -22.98
N ALA A 79 32.99 24.94 -21.71
CA ALA A 79 31.96 25.77 -21.10
C ALA A 79 31.89 27.17 -21.74
N ARG A 80 33.04 27.80 -22.05
CA ARG A 80 33.08 29.08 -22.76
C ARG A 80 32.59 28.96 -24.20
N GLU A 81 33.05 27.96 -24.95
CA GLU A 81 32.62 27.69 -26.32
C GLU A 81 31.10 27.46 -26.37
N LYS A 82 30.58 26.61 -25.47
CA LYS A 82 29.15 26.36 -25.33
C LYS A 82 28.36 27.61 -24.92
N ALA A 83 28.89 28.46 -24.04
CA ALA A 83 28.24 29.72 -23.67
C ALA A 83 28.23 30.73 -24.83
N GLU A 84 29.28 30.77 -25.66
CA GLU A 84 29.31 31.61 -26.87
C GLU A 84 28.36 31.07 -27.95
N GLU A 85 28.31 29.75 -28.16
CA GLU A 85 27.34 29.11 -29.06
C GLU A 85 25.90 29.33 -28.57
N GLU A 86 25.63 29.22 -27.27
CA GLU A 86 24.32 29.51 -26.68
C GLU A 86 23.96 30.99 -26.82
N ALA A 87 24.88 31.92 -26.58
CA ALA A 87 24.66 33.34 -26.80
C ALA A 87 24.36 33.67 -28.27
N ARG A 88 25.10 33.06 -29.22
CA ARG A 88 24.82 33.17 -30.66
C ARG A 88 23.45 32.58 -31.01
N GLN A 89 23.08 31.43 -30.45
CA GLN A 89 21.77 30.82 -30.66
C GLN A 89 20.63 31.67 -30.07
N GLN A 90 20.83 32.28 -28.91
CA GLN A 90 19.88 33.21 -28.28
C GLN A 90 19.72 34.49 -29.10
N ALA A 91 20.80 35.09 -29.59
CA ALA A 91 20.73 36.25 -30.50
C ALA A 91 19.99 35.90 -31.81
N LEU A 92 20.29 34.73 -32.41
CA LEU A 92 19.56 34.21 -33.56
C LEU A 92 18.11 33.83 -33.24
N LEU A 93 17.72 33.61 -31.98
CA LEU A 93 16.34 33.35 -31.56
C LEU A 93 15.59 34.66 -31.35
N LYS A 94 16.21 35.69 -30.74
CA LYS A 94 15.64 37.04 -30.63
C LYS A 94 15.29 37.65 -31.99
N LYS A 95 16.10 37.40 -33.03
CA LYS A 95 15.81 37.82 -34.42
C LYS A 95 14.78 36.94 -35.16
N ARG A 96 14.16 35.93 -34.53
CA ARG A 96 13.06 35.13 -35.14
C ARG A 96 11.71 35.71 -34.79
N SER A 97 10.68 35.28 -35.54
CA SER A 97 9.27 35.59 -35.25
C SER A 97 8.89 35.25 -33.81
N LYS A 98 7.96 36.04 -33.23
CA LYS A 98 7.49 35.84 -31.85
C LYS A 98 6.88 34.46 -31.61
N VAL A 99 6.32 33.85 -32.65
CA VAL A 99 5.76 32.49 -32.65
C VAL A 99 6.85 31.45 -32.40
N LEU A 100 8.02 31.61 -33.02
CA LEU A 100 9.19 30.75 -32.77
C LEU A 100 9.85 31.06 -31.42
N GLN A 101 9.93 32.33 -31.01
CA GLN A 101 10.47 32.72 -29.69
C GLN A 101 9.68 32.12 -28.52
N ARG A 102 8.35 31.99 -28.68
CA ARG A 102 7.42 31.49 -27.65
C ARG A 102 7.01 30.02 -27.86
N GLU A 103 7.63 29.32 -28.80
CA GLU A 103 7.34 27.93 -29.18
C GLU A 103 5.85 27.63 -29.43
N LEU A 104 5.11 28.60 -29.97
CA LEU A 104 3.67 28.49 -30.16
C LEU A 104 3.31 27.56 -31.33
N PRO A 105 2.13 26.89 -31.30
CA PRO A 105 1.66 26.05 -32.40
C PRO A 105 1.56 26.84 -33.72
N ARG A 106 2.23 26.34 -34.76
CA ARG A 106 2.20 26.95 -36.10
C ARG A 106 1.20 26.25 -37.02
N PRO A 107 0.58 26.98 -37.97
CA PRO A 107 -0.31 26.38 -38.95
C PRO A 107 0.46 25.39 -39.85
N PRO A 108 -0.05 24.17 -40.08
CA PRO A 108 0.60 23.21 -40.97
C PRO A 108 0.63 23.75 -42.42
N ALA A 109 1.64 23.37 -43.20
CA ALA A 109 1.84 23.89 -44.56
C ALA A 109 0.58 23.75 -45.46
N ALA A 110 -0.17 22.66 -45.33
CA ALA A 110 -1.43 22.44 -46.07
C ALA A 110 -2.57 23.43 -45.72
N SER A 111 -2.48 24.13 -44.58
CA SER A 111 -3.42 25.19 -44.21
C SER A 111 -2.99 26.58 -44.68
N LEU A 112 -1.74 26.78 -45.10
CA LEU A 112 -1.27 28.08 -45.60
C LEU A 112 -2.00 28.50 -46.90
N GLU A 113 -2.38 27.55 -47.74
CA GLU A 113 -3.18 27.81 -48.95
C GLU A 113 -4.56 28.38 -48.56
N LEU A 114 -5.25 27.75 -47.59
CA LEU A 114 -6.54 28.24 -47.07
C LEU A 114 -6.41 29.60 -46.38
N ILE A 115 -5.31 29.84 -45.66
CA ILE A 115 -5.04 31.15 -45.03
C ILE A 115 -4.75 32.21 -46.10
N ARG A 116 -4.00 31.88 -47.17
CA ARG A 116 -3.78 32.79 -48.31
C ARG A 116 -5.11 33.20 -48.94
N ASP A 117 -5.94 32.23 -49.28
CA ASP A 117 -7.23 32.45 -49.96
C ASP A 117 -8.24 33.20 -49.07
N SER A 118 -8.17 33.04 -47.75
CA SER A 118 -9.01 33.78 -46.80
C SER A 118 -8.51 35.20 -46.51
N LEU A 119 -7.20 35.45 -46.59
CA LEU A 119 -6.58 36.71 -46.16
C LEU A 119 -6.34 37.67 -47.33
N MET A 120 -6.10 37.14 -48.53
CA MET A 120 -5.99 37.92 -49.75
C MET A 120 -7.37 38.08 -50.38
N ARG A 121 -7.75 39.32 -50.75
CA ARG A 121 -8.89 39.55 -51.64
C ARG A 121 -8.59 38.83 -52.96
N ALA A 122 -9.49 37.96 -53.41
CA ALA A 122 -9.38 37.36 -54.73
C ALA A 122 -9.29 38.47 -55.79
N ASP A 123 -8.38 38.33 -56.77
CA ASP A 123 -8.01 39.38 -57.72
C ASP A 123 -9.19 39.98 -58.53
N GLY A 124 -10.36 39.32 -58.52
CA GLY A 124 -11.60 39.77 -59.15
C GLY A 124 -12.41 40.82 -58.36
N ASP A 125 -12.22 40.97 -57.05
CA ASP A 125 -13.00 41.91 -56.20
C ASP A 125 -12.54 43.38 -56.31
N LYS A 126 -11.69 43.67 -57.30
CA LYS A 126 -11.35 45.02 -57.78
C LYS A 126 -12.53 45.72 -58.49
N SER A 127 -13.73 45.11 -58.46
CA SER A 127 -14.99 45.66 -58.95
C SER A 127 -15.60 46.75 -58.05
N THR A 128 -15.00 47.04 -56.89
CA THR A 128 -15.40 48.19 -56.07
C THR A 128 -14.97 49.48 -56.76
N PHE A 129 -15.94 50.26 -57.23
CA PHE A 129 -15.75 51.56 -57.90
C PHE A 129 -15.04 52.62 -57.02
N VAL A 130 -14.96 52.38 -55.71
CA VAL A 130 -14.26 53.22 -54.74
C VAL A 130 -12.81 52.72 -54.62
N PRO A 131 -11.79 53.58 -54.80
CA PRO A 131 -10.40 53.19 -54.56
C PRO A 131 -10.19 52.85 -53.06
N PRO A 132 -9.37 51.85 -52.73
CA PRO A 132 -9.19 51.38 -51.35
C PRO A 132 -8.64 52.50 -50.48
N THR A 133 -9.15 52.61 -49.25
CA THR A 133 -8.66 53.60 -48.27
C THR A 133 -7.19 53.36 -47.91
N SER A 134 -6.50 54.38 -47.38
CA SER A 134 -5.11 54.23 -46.92
C SER A 134 -4.97 53.15 -45.83
N ILE A 135 -5.99 53.00 -44.98
CA ILE A 135 -6.07 51.97 -43.95
C ILE A 135 -6.15 50.58 -44.60
N GLU A 136 -7.05 50.37 -45.57
CA GLU A 136 -7.13 49.09 -46.30
C GLU A 136 -5.85 48.74 -47.07
N GLN A 137 -5.10 49.74 -47.55
CA GLN A 137 -3.82 49.53 -48.21
C GLN A 137 -2.74 49.10 -47.21
N ALA A 138 -2.68 49.72 -46.03
CA ALA A 138 -1.79 49.32 -44.94
C ALA A 138 -2.11 47.89 -44.46
N ASP A 139 -3.38 47.61 -44.21
CA ASP A 139 -3.94 46.28 -43.93
C ASP A 139 -3.49 45.22 -44.95
N GLU A 140 -3.58 45.52 -46.25
CA GLU A 140 -3.19 44.58 -47.30
C GLU A 140 -1.67 44.33 -47.33
N MET A 141 -0.85 45.33 -46.98
CA MET A 141 0.60 45.15 -46.81
C MET A 141 0.91 44.24 -45.61
N ILE A 142 0.32 44.52 -44.43
CA ILE A 142 0.50 43.70 -43.22
C ILE A 142 0.11 42.23 -43.49
N ARG A 143 -1.00 42.00 -44.20
CA ARG A 143 -1.47 40.66 -44.56
C ARG A 143 -0.51 39.91 -45.50
N LYS A 144 0.17 40.61 -46.42
CA LYS A 144 1.18 40.02 -47.31
C LYS A 144 2.45 39.64 -46.56
N GLU A 145 2.93 40.52 -45.69
CA GLU A 145 4.11 40.23 -44.86
C GLU A 145 3.84 39.07 -43.88
N LEU A 146 2.64 38.99 -43.29
CA LEU A 146 2.25 37.85 -42.46
C LEU A 146 2.32 36.51 -43.23
N LEU A 147 1.85 36.47 -44.48
CA LEU A 147 1.95 35.27 -45.32
C LEU A 147 3.40 34.93 -45.67
N SER A 148 4.21 35.94 -46.03
CA SER A 148 5.65 35.79 -46.30
C SER A 148 6.39 35.19 -45.09
N LEU A 149 6.12 35.72 -43.89
CA LEU A 149 6.68 35.24 -42.61
C LEU A 149 6.28 33.80 -42.30
N LEU A 150 4.99 33.45 -42.50
CA LEU A 150 4.49 32.08 -42.27
C LEU A 150 5.09 31.08 -43.28
N GLU A 151 5.26 31.45 -44.54
CA GLU A 151 5.90 30.62 -45.57
C GLU A 151 7.40 30.40 -45.26
N HIS A 152 8.14 31.46 -44.91
CA HIS A 152 9.53 31.39 -44.46
C HIS A 152 9.69 30.51 -43.23
N ASP A 153 8.89 30.71 -42.18
CA ASP A 153 9.03 29.97 -40.93
C ASP A 153 8.73 28.48 -41.10
N ASN A 154 7.74 28.13 -41.94
CA ASN A 154 7.46 26.73 -42.27
C ASN A 154 8.52 26.11 -43.20
N ALA A 155 9.18 26.89 -44.06
CA ALA A 155 10.26 26.41 -44.93
C ALA A 155 11.61 26.24 -44.17
N LYS A 156 11.98 27.22 -43.34
CA LYS A 156 13.25 27.29 -42.60
C LYS A 156 13.22 26.45 -41.32
N TYR A 157 12.07 26.36 -40.67
CA TYR A 157 11.85 25.55 -39.47
C TYR A 157 10.64 24.62 -39.65
N PRO A 158 10.72 23.55 -40.48
CA PRO A 158 9.59 22.66 -40.70
C PRO A 158 9.02 22.08 -39.40
N LEU A 159 7.69 21.94 -39.34
CA LEU A 159 7.02 21.24 -38.25
C LEU A 159 7.34 19.74 -38.32
N ASP A 160 8.14 19.26 -37.37
CA ASP A 160 8.32 17.84 -37.12
C ASP A 160 7.00 17.23 -36.61
N GLU A 161 6.39 16.28 -37.34
CA GLU A 161 5.21 15.49 -36.89
C GLU A 161 5.50 14.56 -35.67
N LYS A 162 6.53 14.85 -34.88
CA LYS A 162 7.09 13.97 -33.84
C LYS A 162 6.22 13.84 -32.58
N ALA A 163 5.10 14.54 -32.49
CA ALA A 163 4.07 14.31 -31.47
C ALA A 163 3.30 12.99 -31.67
N ASN A 164 3.16 12.50 -32.92
CA ASN A 164 2.48 11.23 -33.21
C ASN A 164 3.49 10.16 -33.68
N LYS A 165 4.11 9.47 -32.71
CA LYS A 165 5.09 8.39 -32.96
C LYS A 165 4.47 7.19 -33.71
N GLY A 166 4.55 7.20 -35.04
CA GLY A 166 4.31 6.04 -35.90
C GLY A 166 5.38 5.95 -37.00
N LYS A 167 6.17 4.87 -37.02
CA LYS A 167 7.34 4.68 -37.91
C LYS A 167 7.02 4.85 -39.42
N LYS A 168 7.03 6.08 -39.95
CA LYS A 168 7.21 6.35 -41.39
C LYS A 168 8.66 6.72 -41.67
N LYS A 169 9.45 5.73 -42.10
CA LYS A 169 10.75 5.98 -42.73
C LYS A 169 10.52 6.84 -43.97
N GLY A 170 11.20 8.00 -44.05
CA GLY A 170 11.36 8.74 -45.29
C GLY A 170 10.11 9.45 -45.80
N ALA A 171 9.57 10.38 -45.02
CA ALA A 171 9.00 11.59 -45.64
C ALA A 171 10.17 12.29 -46.37
N LYS A 172 10.22 12.14 -47.70
CA LYS A 172 11.23 12.83 -48.52
C LYS A 172 11.02 14.33 -48.34
N ARG A 173 12.08 15.07 -48.01
CA ARG A 173 12.10 16.53 -48.12
C ARG A 173 11.54 16.91 -49.51
N PRO A 174 10.58 17.85 -49.62
CA PRO A 174 10.33 18.51 -50.89
C PRO A 174 11.59 19.32 -51.22
N ALA A 175 12.50 18.74 -52.01
CA ALA A 175 13.85 19.23 -52.23
C ALA A 175 13.93 20.45 -53.16
N ASN A 176 12.87 21.28 -53.19
CA ASN A 176 12.69 22.34 -54.17
C ASN A 176 11.85 23.54 -53.66
N GLY A 177 11.62 23.64 -52.35
CA GLY A 177 11.13 24.88 -51.74
C GLY A 177 12.31 25.83 -51.54
N SER A 178 12.43 26.86 -52.40
CA SER A 178 13.29 28.01 -52.06
C SER A 178 12.73 28.63 -50.78
N ILE A 179 13.57 28.83 -49.77
CA ILE A 179 13.15 29.60 -48.58
C ILE A 179 12.84 31.02 -49.09
N PRO A 180 11.63 31.57 -48.87
CA PRO A 180 11.33 32.96 -49.17
C PRO A 180 12.33 33.87 -48.45
N ASN A 181 12.91 34.83 -49.16
CA ASN A 181 13.81 35.78 -48.53
C ASN A 181 12.99 36.83 -47.79
N ILE A 182 13.31 37.06 -46.52
CA ILE A 182 12.71 38.12 -45.69
C ILE A 182 13.78 39.19 -45.49
N GLU A 183 13.34 40.44 -45.31
CA GLU A 183 14.22 41.55 -44.97
C GLU A 183 14.80 41.36 -43.56
N ASP A 184 16.14 41.36 -43.46
CA ASP A 184 16.84 41.21 -42.18
C ASP A 184 16.97 42.58 -41.50
N PHE A 185 16.31 42.74 -40.33
CA PHE A 185 16.38 43.95 -39.50
C PHE A 185 17.39 43.82 -38.35
N GLU A 186 17.86 44.93 -37.82
CA GLU A 186 18.72 44.96 -36.64
C GLU A 186 17.95 44.86 -35.31
N GLU A 187 18.61 44.35 -34.25
CA GLU A 187 17.93 44.13 -32.95
C GLU A 187 17.44 45.44 -32.33
N ASP A 188 18.07 46.58 -32.67
CA ASP A 188 17.70 47.88 -32.15
C ASP A 188 16.56 48.54 -32.95
N GLU A 189 16.51 48.33 -34.27
CA GLU A 189 15.37 48.74 -35.12
C GLU A 189 14.09 48.01 -34.70
N MET A 190 14.19 46.70 -34.40
CA MET A 190 13.07 45.91 -33.87
C MET A 190 12.57 46.42 -32.51
N LYS A 191 13.46 46.89 -31.63
CA LYS A 191 13.06 47.46 -30.32
C LYS A 191 12.39 48.83 -30.46
N GLU A 192 12.89 49.66 -31.38
CA GLU A 192 12.26 50.95 -31.69
C GLU A 192 10.86 50.76 -32.28
N ALA A 193 10.71 49.80 -33.20
CA ALA A 193 9.40 49.41 -33.74
C ALA A 193 8.45 48.84 -32.67
N ASP A 194 8.92 47.94 -31.79
CA ASP A 194 8.13 47.43 -30.66
C ASP A 194 7.67 48.60 -29.75
N SER A 195 8.55 49.57 -29.44
CA SER A 195 8.21 50.76 -28.64
C SER A 195 7.13 51.64 -29.30
N LEU A 196 7.21 51.86 -30.61
CA LEU A 196 6.21 52.64 -31.35
C LEU A 196 4.84 51.94 -31.36
N ILE A 197 4.82 50.61 -31.46
CA ILE A 197 3.58 49.81 -31.38
C ILE A 197 2.99 49.86 -29.97
N GLU A 198 3.83 49.81 -28.92
CA GLU A 198 3.38 49.96 -27.53
C GLU A 198 2.77 51.37 -27.30
N GLU A 199 3.43 52.44 -27.74
CA GLU A 199 2.91 53.82 -27.65
C GLU A 199 1.57 54.01 -28.39
N GLU A 200 1.43 53.46 -29.60
CA GLU A 200 0.16 53.51 -30.34
C GLU A 200 -0.93 52.68 -29.66
N ALA A 201 -0.61 51.51 -29.11
CA ALA A 201 -1.54 50.69 -28.36
C ALA A 201 -2.03 51.38 -27.07
N GLU A 202 -1.16 52.12 -26.37
CA GLU A 202 -1.53 52.95 -25.22
C GLU A 202 -2.48 54.08 -25.62
N PHE A 203 -2.18 54.77 -26.74
CA PHE A 203 -3.03 55.82 -27.29
C PHE A 203 -4.41 55.29 -27.67
N LEU A 204 -4.49 54.15 -28.36
CA LEU A 204 -5.74 53.51 -28.74
C LEU A 204 -6.54 53.03 -27.52
N ARG A 205 -5.89 52.47 -26.49
CA ARG A 205 -6.52 52.07 -25.23
C ARG A 205 -7.25 53.24 -24.56
N VAL A 206 -6.61 54.41 -24.52
CA VAL A 206 -7.23 55.64 -23.98
C VAL A 206 -8.31 56.19 -24.91
N ALA A 207 -8.06 56.26 -26.22
CA ALA A 207 -9.00 56.81 -27.20
C ALA A 207 -10.31 56.01 -27.32
N MET A 208 -10.25 54.69 -27.11
CA MET A 208 -11.41 53.79 -27.10
C MET A 208 -12.12 53.72 -25.73
N GLY A 209 -11.56 54.32 -24.68
CA GLY A 209 -12.16 54.38 -23.34
C GLY A 209 -11.79 53.23 -22.40
N HIS A 210 -10.88 52.34 -22.80
CA HIS A 210 -10.46 51.13 -22.07
C HIS A 210 -9.35 51.40 -21.03
N GLU A 211 -9.23 52.62 -20.51
CA GLU A 211 -8.17 53.03 -19.57
C GLU A 211 -8.21 52.28 -18.23
N ASN A 212 -9.40 51.87 -17.79
CA ASN A 212 -9.64 51.20 -16.51
C ASN A 212 -9.97 49.70 -16.65
N GLU A 213 -9.92 49.15 -17.87
CA GLU A 213 -10.23 47.74 -18.11
C GLU A 213 -9.04 46.85 -17.74
N SER A 214 -9.34 45.74 -17.07
CA SER A 214 -8.33 44.78 -16.63
C SER A 214 -8.00 43.78 -17.75
N LEU A 215 -6.88 43.06 -17.58
CA LEU A 215 -6.53 41.95 -18.46
C LEU A 215 -7.60 40.85 -18.45
N ASP A 216 -8.31 40.68 -17.33
CA ASP A 216 -9.36 39.67 -17.20
C ASP A 216 -10.60 40.05 -18.04
N ASP A 217 -10.96 41.33 -18.09
CA ASP A 217 -12.04 41.86 -18.95
C ASP A 217 -11.70 41.63 -20.45
N PHE A 218 -10.45 41.88 -20.84
CA PHE A 218 -9.97 41.57 -22.19
C PHE A 218 -10.05 40.06 -22.51
N VAL A 219 -9.68 39.20 -21.55
CA VAL A 219 -9.77 37.74 -21.73
C VAL A 219 -11.23 37.29 -21.85
N GLU A 220 -12.16 37.86 -21.08
CA GLU A 220 -13.60 37.57 -21.22
C GLU A 220 -14.16 38.02 -22.58
N ALA A 221 -13.82 39.23 -23.02
CA ALA A 221 -14.21 39.73 -24.34
C ALA A 221 -13.64 38.87 -25.48
N HIS A 222 -12.34 38.54 -25.42
CA HIS A 222 -11.67 37.65 -26.37
C HIS A 222 -12.34 36.28 -26.43
N ASN A 223 -12.61 35.66 -25.27
CA ASN A 223 -13.27 34.35 -25.20
C ASN A 223 -14.71 34.42 -25.74
N THR A 224 -15.42 35.52 -25.52
CA THR A 224 -16.77 35.73 -26.05
C THR A 224 -16.76 35.83 -27.58
N CYS A 225 -15.83 36.60 -28.16
CA CYS A 225 -15.67 36.67 -29.62
C CYS A 225 -15.22 35.32 -30.23
N LEU A 226 -14.36 34.57 -29.54
CA LEU A 226 -13.92 33.25 -29.97
C LEU A 226 -15.07 32.23 -29.92
N ASN A 227 -15.92 32.28 -28.90
CA ASN A 227 -17.10 31.42 -28.79
C ASN A 227 -18.22 31.77 -29.78
N ASP A 228 -18.28 33.01 -30.27
CA ASP A 228 -19.18 33.41 -31.36
C ASP A 228 -18.66 32.95 -32.74
N LEU A 229 -17.40 32.52 -32.86
CA LEU A 229 -16.80 32.10 -34.12
C LEU A 229 -17.18 30.66 -34.47
N MET A 230 -17.94 30.48 -35.56
CA MET A 230 -18.37 29.17 -36.08
C MET A 230 -17.84 28.94 -37.50
N TYR A 231 -17.55 27.69 -37.85
CA TYR A 231 -17.21 27.31 -39.23
C TYR A 231 -18.46 27.15 -40.08
N PHE A 232 -18.61 27.90 -41.16
CA PHE A 232 -19.76 27.82 -42.07
C PHE A 232 -19.41 27.02 -43.35
N PRO A 233 -19.92 25.78 -43.52
CA PRO A 233 -19.54 24.92 -44.65
C PRO A 233 -19.88 25.50 -46.02
N ILE A 234 -21.00 26.23 -46.11
CA ILE A 234 -21.48 26.87 -47.35
C ILE A 234 -20.54 28.00 -47.79
N ARG A 235 -19.91 28.69 -46.83
CA ARG A 235 -18.98 29.81 -47.06
C ARG A 235 -17.52 29.33 -47.10
N ASN A 236 -17.26 28.08 -46.73
CA ASN A 236 -15.93 27.47 -46.55
C ASN A 236 -14.99 28.32 -45.67
N ALA A 237 -15.55 29.00 -44.67
CA ALA A 237 -14.87 30.01 -43.86
C ALA A 237 -15.46 30.07 -42.45
N TYR A 238 -14.66 30.57 -41.50
CA TYR A 238 -15.15 30.95 -40.18
C TYR A 238 -15.87 32.29 -40.22
N GLY A 239 -16.90 32.45 -39.37
CA GLY A 239 -17.62 33.71 -39.22
C GLY A 239 -18.37 33.79 -37.90
N LEU A 240 -18.91 34.97 -37.60
CA LEU A 240 -19.65 35.22 -36.37
C LEU A 240 -21.05 34.60 -36.41
N SER A 241 -21.41 33.85 -35.37
CA SER A 241 -22.74 33.27 -35.20
C SER A 241 -23.77 34.36 -35.00
N SER A 242 -23.47 35.41 -34.23
CA SER A 242 -24.33 36.60 -34.07
C SER A 242 -24.86 37.17 -35.40
N VAL A 243 -24.07 37.12 -36.47
CA VAL A 243 -24.42 37.65 -37.82
C VAL A 243 -25.05 36.60 -38.74
N ALA A 244 -24.85 35.31 -38.49
CA ALA A 244 -25.28 34.23 -39.38
C ALA A 244 -26.79 33.92 -39.32
N GLY A 245 -27.36 33.45 -40.43
CA GLY A 245 -28.76 33.00 -40.47
C GLY A 245 -28.95 31.64 -39.79
N ASN A 246 -30.12 31.39 -39.18
CA ASN A 246 -30.39 30.13 -38.48
C ASN A 246 -30.14 28.87 -39.33
N MET A 247 -30.41 28.92 -40.63
CA MET A 247 -30.14 27.81 -41.56
C MET A 247 -28.63 27.49 -41.67
N GLU A 248 -27.79 28.52 -41.71
CA GLU A 248 -26.33 28.37 -41.78
C GLU A 248 -25.76 27.88 -40.45
N LYS A 249 -26.34 28.31 -39.32
CA LYS A 249 -26.00 27.81 -37.98
C LYS A 249 -26.28 26.32 -37.83
N VAL A 250 -27.44 25.86 -38.30
CA VAL A 250 -27.78 24.42 -38.30
C VAL A 250 -26.76 23.63 -39.12
N ALA A 251 -26.46 24.06 -40.34
CA ALA A 251 -25.46 23.38 -41.18
C ALA A 251 -24.05 23.37 -40.57
N ALA A 252 -23.64 24.45 -39.91
CA ALA A 252 -22.37 24.51 -39.16
C ALA A 252 -22.35 23.49 -38.02
N LEU A 253 -23.35 23.53 -37.13
CA LEU A 253 -23.49 22.60 -35.99
C LEU A 253 -23.59 21.14 -36.43
N GLU A 254 -24.27 20.84 -37.54
CA GLU A 254 -24.30 19.50 -38.13
C GLU A 254 -22.89 19.02 -38.53
N THR A 255 -22.08 19.87 -39.18
CA THR A 255 -20.71 19.49 -39.53
C THR A 255 -19.76 19.36 -38.33
N GLU A 256 -19.92 20.21 -37.30
CA GLU A 256 -19.19 20.06 -36.05
C GLU A 256 -19.55 18.77 -35.32
N PHE A 257 -20.85 18.46 -35.22
CA PHE A 257 -21.34 17.21 -34.66
C PHE A 257 -20.77 15.99 -35.42
N ASP A 258 -20.80 16.01 -36.75
CA ASP A 258 -20.24 14.94 -37.58
C ASP A 258 -18.73 14.78 -37.39
N ASN A 259 -17.99 15.88 -37.22
CA ASN A 259 -16.55 15.87 -36.94
C ASN A 259 -16.23 15.33 -35.55
N VAL A 260 -17.00 15.73 -34.52
CA VAL A 260 -16.89 15.21 -33.15
C VAL A 260 -17.23 13.72 -33.11
N LYS A 261 -18.31 13.30 -33.77
CA LYS A 261 -18.73 11.91 -33.89
C LYS A 261 -17.65 11.05 -34.56
N LYS A 262 -17.07 11.50 -35.68
CA LYS A 262 -15.95 10.82 -36.35
C LYS A 262 -14.73 10.70 -35.42
N LYS A 263 -14.41 11.72 -34.62
CA LYS A 263 -13.32 11.64 -33.63
C LYS A 263 -13.65 10.60 -32.55
N LEU A 264 -14.85 10.66 -31.97
CA LEU A 264 -15.33 9.74 -30.94
C LEU A 264 -15.33 8.27 -31.41
N ASP A 265 -15.82 7.99 -32.63
CA ASP A 265 -15.80 6.64 -33.20
C ASP A 265 -14.36 6.13 -33.42
N ASN A 266 -13.46 6.99 -33.90
CA ASN A 266 -12.04 6.65 -34.05
C ASN A 266 -11.35 6.39 -32.70
N ASP A 267 -11.64 7.21 -31.68
CA ASP A 267 -11.04 7.07 -30.36
C ASP A 267 -11.62 5.90 -29.57
N LYS A 268 -12.91 5.58 -29.77
CA LYS A 268 -13.52 4.32 -29.31
C LYS A 268 -12.80 3.11 -29.91
N LEU A 269 -12.56 3.08 -31.23
CA LEU A 269 -11.84 1.97 -31.88
C LEU A 269 -10.39 1.85 -31.36
N LYS A 270 -9.72 2.97 -31.06
CA LYS A 270 -8.40 2.97 -30.39
C LYS A 270 -8.50 2.42 -28.97
N ALA A 271 -9.48 2.87 -28.19
CA ALA A 271 -9.71 2.43 -26.81
C ALA A 271 -9.97 0.92 -26.76
N GLU A 272 -10.93 0.40 -27.53
CA GLU A 272 -11.17 -1.04 -27.65
C GLU A 272 -9.91 -1.80 -28.10
N GLY A 273 -9.12 -1.24 -29.02
CA GLY A 273 -7.86 -1.81 -29.48
C GLY A 273 -6.76 -1.82 -28.41
N MET A 274 -6.79 -0.88 -27.47
CA MET A 274 -5.89 -0.82 -26.31
C MET A 274 -6.37 -1.71 -25.17
N GLU A 275 -7.67 -1.75 -24.87
CA GLU A 275 -8.31 -2.67 -23.92
C GLU A 275 -8.05 -4.13 -24.29
N LYS A 276 -8.22 -4.50 -25.57
CA LYS A 276 -7.93 -5.86 -26.06
C LYS A 276 -6.46 -6.24 -25.82
N LYS A 277 -5.51 -5.31 -26.04
CA LYS A 277 -4.08 -5.53 -25.74
C LYS A 277 -3.80 -5.58 -24.24
N PHE A 278 -4.39 -4.67 -23.47
CA PHE A 278 -4.28 -4.62 -22.02
C PHE A 278 -4.73 -5.95 -21.43
N ASN A 279 -5.98 -6.37 -21.70
CA ASN A 279 -6.56 -7.62 -21.22
C ASN A 279 -5.69 -8.84 -21.57
N VAL A 280 -5.14 -8.93 -22.78
CA VAL A 280 -4.22 -10.02 -23.17
C VAL A 280 -2.94 -10.05 -22.32
N LEU A 281 -2.43 -8.89 -21.91
CA LEU A 281 -1.21 -8.77 -21.09
C LEU A 281 -1.49 -8.86 -19.58
N THR A 282 -2.62 -8.38 -19.09
CA THR A 282 -2.89 -8.19 -17.65
C THR A 282 -3.83 -9.22 -17.04
N GLN A 283 -4.76 -9.82 -17.80
CA GLN A 283 -5.78 -10.74 -17.26
C GLN A 283 -5.16 -11.95 -16.53
N GLY A 284 -3.99 -12.42 -16.95
CA GLY A 284 -3.25 -13.48 -16.26
C GLY A 284 -2.74 -13.04 -14.88
N TYR A 285 -2.24 -11.80 -14.77
CA TYR A 285 -1.81 -11.22 -13.50
C TYR A 285 -2.98 -10.87 -12.59
N GLU A 286 -4.09 -10.37 -13.15
CA GLU A 286 -5.34 -10.08 -12.43
C GLU A 286 -5.92 -11.34 -11.75
N ARG A 287 -6.05 -12.45 -12.49
CA ARG A 287 -6.48 -13.75 -11.93
C ARG A 287 -5.54 -14.25 -10.84
N ARG A 288 -4.22 -14.07 -11.01
CA ARG A 288 -3.22 -14.43 -10.01
C ARG A 288 -3.33 -13.55 -8.76
N ALA A 289 -3.57 -12.25 -8.92
CA ALA A 289 -3.78 -11.31 -7.81
C ALA A 289 -5.05 -11.67 -7.01
N ALA A 290 -6.16 -11.95 -7.69
CA ALA A 290 -7.40 -12.42 -7.03
C ALA A 290 -7.20 -13.76 -6.30
N THR A 291 -6.43 -14.68 -6.87
CA THR A 291 -6.08 -15.96 -6.21
C THR A 291 -5.25 -15.72 -4.94
N PHE A 292 -4.25 -14.85 -4.99
CA PHE A 292 -3.45 -14.49 -3.81
C PHE A 292 -4.29 -13.74 -2.76
N TRP A 293 -5.22 -12.88 -3.18
CA TRP A 293 -6.12 -12.19 -2.26
C TRP A 293 -6.94 -13.16 -1.42
N HIS A 294 -7.58 -14.15 -2.05
CA HIS A 294 -8.32 -15.19 -1.33
C HIS A 294 -7.43 -16.09 -0.46
N GLN A 295 -6.18 -16.33 -0.86
CA GLN A 295 -5.22 -17.05 -0.01
C GLN A 295 -4.87 -16.24 1.25
N ILE A 296 -4.57 -14.95 1.09
CA ILE A 296 -4.29 -14.02 2.21
C ILE A 296 -5.49 -13.97 3.16
N GLU A 297 -6.70 -13.77 2.65
CA GLU A 297 -7.95 -13.73 3.41
C GLU A 297 -8.18 -15.04 4.20
N SER A 298 -7.93 -16.20 3.57
CA SER A 298 -8.03 -17.51 4.22
C SER A 298 -6.99 -17.69 5.33
N THR A 299 -5.73 -17.31 5.07
CA THR A 299 -4.66 -17.38 6.08
C THR A 299 -4.90 -16.44 7.25
N PHE A 300 -5.51 -15.26 7.01
CA PHE A 300 -5.87 -14.33 8.07
C PHE A 300 -6.94 -14.93 8.99
N LYS A 301 -8.00 -15.51 8.41
CA LYS A 301 -9.04 -16.22 9.18
C LYS A 301 -8.47 -17.39 10.00
N GLN A 302 -7.52 -18.14 9.44
CA GLN A 302 -6.82 -19.21 10.16
C GLN A 302 -5.93 -18.69 11.30
N MET A 303 -5.30 -17.53 11.11
CA MET A 303 -4.49 -16.85 12.13
C MET A 303 -5.36 -16.35 13.29
N ASP A 304 -6.54 -15.79 13.00
CA ASP A 304 -7.51 -15.39 14.03
C ASP A 304 -7.99 -16.59 14.85
N THR A 305 -8.36 -17.71 14.20
CA THR A 305 -8.74 -18.94 14.91
C THR A 305 -7.60 -19.48 15.76
N ALA A 306 -6.38 -19.54 15.21
CA ALA A 306 -5.21 -20.01 15.96
C ALA A 306 -4.86 -19.07 17.15
N GLY A 307 -5.09 -17.76 17.03
CA GLY A 307 -4.94 -16.79 18.11
C GLY A 307 -5.91 -17.06 19.26
N THR A 308 -7.20 -17.23 18.95
CA THR A 308 -8.23 -17.57 19.96
C THR A 308 -8.01 -18.94 20.60
N GLU A 309 -7.57 -19.94 19.82
CA GLU A 309 -7.14 -21.25 20.34
C GLU A 309 -5.94 -21.14 21.28
N LEU A 310 -4.93 -20.34 20.93
CA LEU A 310 -3.75 -20.10 21.78
C LEU A 310 -4.15 -19.51 23.14
N GLU A 311 -4.99 -18.48 23.15
CA GLU A 311 -5.49 -17.85 24.38
C GLU A 311 -6.28 -18.85 25.24
N CYS A 312 -7.15 -19.64 24.59
CA CYS A 312 -7.91 -20.71 25.23
C CYS A 312 -6.98 -21.76 25.86
N PHE A 313 -6.01 -22.29 25.12
CA PHE A 313 -5.06 -23.28 25.63
C PHE A 313 -4.15 -22.73 26.74
N GLN A 314 -3.77 -21.44 26.70
CA GLN A 314 -3.04 -20.80 27.80
C GLN A 314 -3.89 -20.69 29.07
N ALA A 315 -5.19 -20.42 28.95
CA ALA A 315 -6.11 -20.41 30.08
C ALA A 315 -6.31 -21.83 30.65
N LEU A 316 -6.60 -22.82 29.79
CA LEU A 316 -6.71 -24.22 30.19
C LEU A 316 -5.44 -24.75 30.84
N GLN A 317 -4.26 -24.42 30.31
CA GLN A 317 -2.98 -24.85 30.89
C GLN A 317 -2.80 -24.35 32.33
N LYS A 318 -3.11 -23.08 32.61
CA LYS A 318 -3.04 -22.51 33.95
C LYS A 318 -4.03 -23.20 34.90
N GLN A 319 -5.26 -23.44 34.43
CA GLN A 319 -6.28 -24.13 35.21
C GLN A 319 -5.90 -25.59 35.51
N GLU A 320 -5.38 -26.32 34.52
CA GLU A 320 -4.97 -27.73 34.68
C GLU A 320 -3.73 -27.87 35.57
N GLN A 321 -2.79 -26.92 35.54
CA GLN A 321 -1.66 -26.89 36.48
C GLN A 321 -2.12 -26.74 37.94
N LEU A 322 -3.11 -25.86 38.20
CA LEU A 322 -3.73 -25.72 39.52
C LEU A 322 -4.52 -26.99 39.90
N ALA A 323 -5.35 -27.51 39.00
CA ALA A 323 -6.12 -28.73 39.25
C ALA A 323 -5.24 -29.98 39.48
N ALA A 324 -4.10 -30.07 38.81
CA ALA A 324 -3.09 -31.11 39.03
C ALA A 324 -2.45 -30.99 40.42
N SER A 325 -2.04 -29.78 40.83
CA SER A 325 -1.44 -29.58 42.17
C SER A 325 -2.44 -29.90 43.30
N HIS A 326 -3.70 -29.49 43.16
CA HIS A 326 -4.75 -29.85 44.11
C HIS A 326 -5.00 -31.36 44.20
N ARG A 327 -5.07 -32.07 43.06
CA ARG A 327 -5.21 -33.54 43.03
C ARG A 327 -4.03 -34.26 43.70
N ILE A 328 -2.80 -33.83 43.41
CA ILE A 328 -1.59 -34.40 44.01
C ILE A 328 -1.57 -34.18 45.52
N ASN A 329 -1.88 -32.96 45.98
CA ASN A 329 -1.91 -32.65 47.41
C ASN A 329 -3.01 -33.43 48.15
N GLY A 330 -4.21 -33.54 47.58
CA GLY A 330 -5.31 -34.33 48.15
C GLY A 330 -4.94 -35.80 48.31
N LEU A 331 -4.42 -36.44 47.26
CA LEU A 331 -3.92 -37.82 47.31
C LEU A 331 -2.76 -37.98 48.32
N TRP A 332 -1.88 -36.99 48.42
CA TRP A 332 -0.79 -37.02 49.40
C TRP A 332 -1.32 -36.98 50.84
N GLU A 333 -2.28 -36.12 51.14
CA GLU A 333 -2.95 -36.07 52.45
C GLU A 333 -3.68 -37.38 52.79
N GLU A 334 -4.40 -37.97 51.84
CA GLU A 334 -5.08 -39.26 52.02
C GLU A 334 -4.06 -40.37 52.32
N VAL A 335 -2.94 -40.41 51.60
CA VAL A 335 -1.84 -41.35 51.86
C VAL A 335 -1.20 -41.14 53.24
N GLN A 336 -1.07 -39.90 53.73
CA GLN A 336 -0.56 -39.68 55.10
C GLN A 336 -1.57 -40.13 56.16
N LYS A 337 -2.86 -39.80 56.00
CA LYS A 337 -3.94 -40.29 56.89
C LYS A 337 -3.96 -41.82 56.95
N GLN A 338 -3.77 -42.49 55.81
CA GLN A 338 -3.70 -43.95 55.74
C GLN A 338 -2.46 -44.52 56.45
N LYS A 339 -1.29 -43.87 56.33
CA LYS A 339 -0.06 -44.25 57.06
C LYS A 339 -0.20 -44.09 58.57
N GLU A 340 -0.83 -43.02 59.05
CA GLU A 340 -1.08 -42.80 60.48
C GLU A 340 -2.02 -43.89 61.05
N LEU A 341 -3.05 -44.26 60.28
CA LEU A 341 -3.97 -45.35 60.61
C LEU A 341 -3.26 -46.71 60.63
N GLU A 342 -2.46 -47.02 59.59
CA GLU A 342 -1.63 -48.22 59.51
C GLU A 342 -0.69 -48.33 60.72
N GLN A 343 0.06 -47.27 61.01
CA GLN A 343 0.99 -47.21 62.14
C GLN A 343 0.27 -47.41 63.48
N THR A 344 -0.95 -46.89 63.61
CA THR A 344 -1.79 -47.08 64.81
C THR A 344 -2.28 -48.52 64.94
N LEU A 345 -2.70 -49.17 63.85
CA LEU A 345 -3.08 -50.58 63.83
C LEU A 345 -1.88 -51.50 64.14
N GLN A 346 -0.71 -51.25 63.54
CA GLN A 346 0.51 -52.00 63.79
C GLN A 346 0.95 -51.92 65.26
N ARG A 347 0.90 -50.73 65.89
CA ARG A 347 1.13 -50.57 67.34
C ARG A 347 0.16 -51.40 68.17
N ARG A 348 -1.14 -51.37 67.86
CA ARG A 348 -2.16 -52.17 68.56
C ARG A 348 -1.92 -53.67 68.42
N TYR A 349 -1.56 -54.13 67.22
CA TYR A 349 -1.25 -55.54 66.96
C TYR A 349 0.01 -56.00 67.71
N GLY A 350 1.07 -55.18 67.72
CA GLY A 350 2.28 -55.45 68.52
C GLY A 350 2.00 -55.55 70.02
N ASN A 351 1.16 -54.67 70.57
CA ASN A 351 0.71 -54.76 71.95
C ASN A 351 -0.06 -56.07 72.21
N LEU A 352 -0.95 -56.48 71.29
CA LEU A 352 -1.75 -57.70 71.42
C LEU A 352 -0.88 -58.97 71.37
N ILE A 353 0.18 -58.99 70.55
CA ILE A 353 1.18 -60.07 70.55
C ILE A 353 1.87 -60.13 71.92
N ALA A 354 2.35 -58.99 72.44
CA ALA A 354 2.99 -58.95 73.76
C ALA A 354 2.04 -59.38 74.89
N GLU A 355 0.72 -59.19 74.74
CA GLU A 355 -0.30 -59.74 75.65
C GLU A 355 -0.44 -61.26 75.51
N LEU A 356 -0.52 -61.79 74.28
CA LEU A 356 -0.59 -63.23 74.03
C LEU A 356 0.66 -63.97 74.51
N GLU A 357 1.86 -63.45 74.25
CA GLU A 357 3.12 -64.00 74.74
C GLU A 357 3.16 -64.02 76.27
N ARG A 358 2.69 -62.96 76.93
CA ARG A 358 2.59 -62.90 78.40
C ARG A 358 1.64 -63.98 78.93
N ILE A 359 0.47 -64.15 78.33
CA ILE A 359 -0.53 -65.15 78.73
C ILE A 359 0.00 -66.57 78.47
N GLN A 360 0.66 -66.82 77.34
CA GLN A 360 1.29 -68.10 77.04
C GLN A 360 2.42 -68.43 78.02
N ASN A 361 3.26 -67.45 78.37
CA ASN A 361 4.30 -67.62 79.39
C ASN A 361 3.69 -67.96 80.76
N ILE A 362 2.62 -67.27 81.17
CA ILE A 362 1.87 -67.57 82.39
C ILE A 362 1.29 -69.00 82.34
N MET A 363 0.64 -69.40 81.24
CA MET A 363 0.14 -70.76 81.05
C MET A 363 1.25 -71.82 81.10
N ASN A 364 2.42 -71.56 80.52
CA ASN A 364 3.54 -72.48 80.51
C ASN A 364 4.14 -72.63 81.93
N VAL A 365 4.23 -71.54 82.71
CA VAL A 365 4.59 -71.60 84.13
C VAL A 365 3.59 -72.44 84.92
N TYR A 366 2.28 -72.24 84.73
CA TYR A 366 1.26 -73.06 85.39
C TYR A 366 1.29 -74.53 84.95
N ARG A 367 1.56 -74.84 83.68
CA ARG A 367 1.74 -76.22 83.20
C ARG A 367 2.94 -76.90 83.85
N ILE A 368 4.09 -76.21 83.94
CA ILE A 368 5.28 -76.72 84.64
C ILE A 368 5.00 -76.91 86.14
N GLN A 369 4.20 -76.02 86.75
CA GLN A 369 3.80 -76.16 88.14
C GLN A 369 2.86 -77.35 88.35
N ALA A 370 1.90 -77.57 87.45
CA ALA A 370 1.00 -78.72 87.47
C ALA A 370 1.78 -80.03 87.27
N GLN A 371 2.71 -80.10 86.31
CA GLN A 371 3.59 -81.26 86.12
C GLN A 371 4.45 -81.54 87.35
N LYS A 372 4.95 -80.52 88.05
CA LYS A 372 5.67 -80.70 89.33
C LYS A 372 4.78 -81.18 90.47
N GLN A 373 3.50 -80.81 90.48
CA GLN A 373 2.51 -81.30 91.44
C GLN A 373 2.08 -82.73 91.12
N GLU A 374 1.95 -83.08 89.84
CA GLU A 374 1.68 -84.44 89.36
C GLU A 374 2.87 -85.36 89.63
N GLU A 375 4.10 -84.95 89.30
CA GLU A 375 5.33 -85.65 89.70
C GLU A 375 5.50 -85.77 91.22
N ALA A 376 4.98 -84.83 92.02
CA ALA A 376 4.99 -84.93 93.48
C ALA A 376 3.93 -85.95 93.94
N ALA A 377 2.71 -85.86 93.42
CA ALA A 377 1.64 -86.81 93.69
C ALA A 377 1.97 -88.24 93.21
N GLU A 378 2.72 -88.41 92.12
CA GLU A 378 3.24 -89.72 91.67
C GLU A 378 4.32 -90.25 92.61
N LYS A 379 5.17 -89.38 93.18
CA LYS A 379 6.15 -89.78 94.21
C LYS A 379 5.44 -90.15 95.51
N ASP A 380 4.42 -89.40 95.90
CA ASP A 380 3.61 -89.66 97.09
C ASP A 380 2.77 -90.94 96.91
N HIS A 381 2.17 -91.17 95.73
CA HIS A 381 1.43 -92.40 95.40
C HIS A 381 2.36 -93.61 95.22
N ALA A 382 3.61 -93.42 94.77
CA ALA A 382 4.62 -94.48 94.79
C ALA A 382 5.06 -94.85 96.22
N VAL A 383 4.98 -93.91 97.16
CA VAL A 383 5.13 -94.18 98.60
C VAL A 383 3.89 -94.91 99.14
N GLU A 384 2.65 -94.49 98.83
CA GLU A 384 1.44 -95.21 99.24
C GLU A 384 1.36 -96.64 98.69
N LEU A 385 1.76 -96.86 97.42
CA LEU A 385 1.88 -98.20 96.83
C LEU A 385 2.93 -99.10 97.51
N SER A 386 3.84 -98.52 98.31
CA SER A 386 4.78 -99.29 99.13
C SER A 386 4.26 -99.62 100.53
N GLU A 387 3.14 -99.02 100.95
CA GLU A 387 2.67 -99.07 102.35
C GLU A 387 1.22 -99.59 102.53
N ALA A 388 0.41 -99.68 101.45
CA ALA A 388 -0.99 -100.11 101.52
C ALA A 388 -1.25 -101.56 101.00
N ALA A 389 -1.20 -102.54 101.91
CA ALA A 389 -1.72 -103.89 101.68
C ALA A 389 -2.90 -104.21 102.62
N VAL A 390 -3.95 -104.83 102.05
CA VAL A 390 -5.14 -105.44 102.72
C VAL A 390 -6.32 -104.46 103.01
N PRO A 391 -7.61 -104.85 102.80
CA PRO A 391 -8.70 -103.92 102.42
C PRO A 391 -9.92 -103.87 103.38
N SER A 392 -10.93 -103.03 103.08
CA SER A 392 -12.34 -103.25 103.50
C SER A 392 -13.40 -102.49 102.66
N SER A 393 -14.67 -102.92 102.79
CA SER A 393 -15.81 -102.70 101.88
C SER A 393 -16.77 -101.53 102.23
N GLU A 394 -17.57 -101.13 101.23
CA GLU A 394 -19.05 -100.90 101.28
C GLU A 394 -19.76 -99.52 101.48
N HIS A 395 -20.90 -99.41 100.75
CA HIS A 395 -22.09 -98.52 100.82
C HIS A 395 -21.98 -97.00 100.44
N VAL A 396 -22.63 -96.47 99.37
CA VAL A 396 -24.09 -96.20 99.05
C VAL A 396 -24.61 -94.89 99.70
N ASP A 397 -25.14 -93.87 98.99
CA ASP A 397 -26.52 -93.80 98.44
C ASP A 397 -26.86 -92.52 97.59
N SER A 398 -27.95 -92.57 96.80
CA SER A 398 -28.92 -91.47 96.46
C SER A 398 -28.52 -90.23 95.60
N SER A 399 -29.39 -89.50 94.86
CA SER A 399 -30.73 -89.75 94.22
C SER A 399 -31.28 -88.49 93.45
N LEU A 400 -32.04 -88.67 92.34
CA LEU A 400 -33.07 -87.76 91.72
C LEU A 400 -32.66 -86.32 91.26
N ASP A 401 -33.34 -85.56 90.36
CA ASP A 401 -34.53 -85.72 89.48
C ASP A 401 -34.53 -84.64 88.34
N GLY A 402 -35.39 -84.71 87.30
CA GLY A 402 -35.78 -83.49 86.53
C GLY A 402 -36.10 -83.56 85.00
N HIS A 403 -37.39 -83.67 84.66
CA HIS A 403 -38.04 -83.46 83.33
C HIS A 403 -38.08 -81.96 82.86
N ALA A 404 -38.49 -81.51 81.66
CA ALA A 404 -38.68 -82.07 80.28
C ALA A 404 -39.04 -80.96 79.23
N ASN A 405 -39.00 -81.32 77.94
CA ASN A 405 -39.85 -80.93 76.78
C ASN A 405 -40.14 -79.48 76.28
N LEU A 406 -40.09 -79.37 74.93
CA LEU A 406 -40.99 -78.66 73.97
C LEU A 406 -41.14 -77.11 73.92
N LYS A 407 -40.60 -76.55 72.81
CA LYS A 407 -41.31 -75.92 71.65
C LYS A 407 -42.39 -74.82 71.81
N VAL A 408 -42.33 -73.90 70.82
CA VAL A 408 -43.43 -73.25 70.04
C VAL A 408 -43.92 -71.82 70.43
N ASP A 409 -43.45 -70.88 69.59
CA ASP A 409 -44.17 -69.85 68.79
C ASP A 409 -44.83 -68.58 69.35
N MET A 410 -44.91 -67.62 68.40
CA MET A 410 -45.75 -66.42 68.27
C MET A 410 -45.30 -65.15 69.02
N ASN A 411 -45.42 -63.92 68.53
CA ASN A 411 -45.76 -63.21 67.26
C ASN A 411 -45.84 -61.70 67.71
N VAL A 412 -45.66 -60.63 66.93
CA VAL A 412 -46.64 -60.01 66.01
C VAL A 412 -46.06 -58.69 65.42
N ASN A 413 -46.10 -58.55 64.08
CA ASN A 413 -46.15 -57.32 63.24
C ASN A 413 -45.09 -56.19 63.39
N SER A 414 -44.88 -55.32 62.40
CA SER A 414 -45.42 -55.12 61.03
C SER A 414 -44.29 -54.48 60.18
N GLY A 415 -44.22 -54.53 58.86
CA GLY A 415 -45.14 -54.93 57.80
C GLY A 415 -44.73 -54.20 56.51
N LYS A 416 -44.45 -54.98 55.46
CA LYS A 416 -44.64 -54.76 54.00
C LYS A 416 -44.10 -53.47 53.33
N GLU A 417 -43.23 -53.55 52.30
CA GLU A 417 -43.48 -54.03 50.90
C GLU A 417 -44.46 -53.07 50.14
N HIS A 418 -44.43 -52.75 48.84
CA HIS A 418 -43.63 -53.02 47.61
C HIS A 418 -44.16 -51.99 46.53
N ASP A 419 -43.55 -51.62 45.39
CA ASP A 419 -42.27 -51.98 44.74
C ASP A 419 -41.79 -50.92 43.69
N ALA A 420 -40.72 -51.27 42.95
CA ALA A 420 -40.31 -50.91 41.56
C ALA A 420 -41.44 -50.60 40.52
N MET A 421 -41.24 -49.99 39.33
CA MET A 421 -40.04 -49.63 38.50
C MET A 421 -40.41 -48.59 37.40
N ASP A 422 -39.40 -47.91 36.81
CA ASP A 422 -39.25 -47.26 35.47
C ASP A 422 -40.38 -46.40 34.83
N VAL A 423 -40.14 -45.23 34.19
CA VAL A 423 -39.45 -44.97 32.89
C VAL A 423 -39.21 -43.44 32.69
N GLU A 424 -38.30 -43.05 31.78
CA GLU A 424 -37.89 -41.70 31.31
C GLU A 424 -39.05 -40.74 30.89
N THR A 425 -38.92 -39.39 30.89
CA THR A 425 -38.41 -38.56 29.76
C THR A 425 -38.29 -37.05 30.15
N ASP A 426 -37.42 -36.29 29.46
CA ASP A 426 -37.12 -34.83 29.44
C ASP A 426 -38.10 -33.76 29.98
N MET A 427 -37.56 -32.64 30.56
CA MET A 427 -37.51 -31.31 29.89
C MET A 427 -36.97 -30.12 30.76
N SER A 428 -36.18 -29.27 30.09
CA SER A 428 -35.91 -27.82 30.26
C SER A 428 -35.63 -27.15 31.64
N ALA A 429 -34.43 -26.57 31.71
CA ALA A 429 -34.02 -25.25 32.26
C ALA A 429 -35.00 -24.37 33.07
N ASN A 430 -34.50 -23.78 34.18
CA ASN A 430 -34.51 -22.32 34.35
C ASN A 430 -33.41 -21.80 35.32
N VAL A 431 -33.12 -20.50 35.21
CA VAL A 431 -32.13 -19.68 35.91
C VAL A 431 -32.59 -19.27 37.32
N PRO A 432 -31.68 -18.84 38.22
CA PRO A 432 -31.97 -17.64 39.00
C PRO A 432 -30.86 -16.57 38.91
N SER A 433 -31.31 -15.31 38.81
CA SER A 433 -30.48 -14.10 38.84
C SER A 433 -30.57 -13.42 40.21
N ILE A 434 -29.42 -12.98 40.74
CA ILE A 434 -29.27 -12.02 41.84
C ILE A 434 -28.12 -11.11 41.40
N VAL A 435 -28.39 -9.97 40.78
CA VAL A 435 -28.68 -8.64 41.37
C VAL A 435 -27.44 -7.95 41.93
N GLU A 436 -27.27 -6.71 41.48
CA GLU A 436 -26.12 -5.82 41.63
C GLU A 436 -25.95 -5.26 43.06
N ASP A 437 -24.75 -4.76 43.38
CA ASP A 437 -24.65 -3.53 44.16
C ASP A 437 -23.46 -2.65 43.73
N ASN A 438 -23.53 -1.35 44.02
CA ASN A 438 -22.81 -0.29 43.32
C ASN A 438 -21.53 0.22 44.02
N ARG A 439 -20.55 0.62 43.17
CA ARG A 439 -19.58 1.73 43.33
C ARG A 439 -18.65 1.76 44.55
N ASP A 440 -17.35 1.96 44.27
CA ASP A 440 -16.79 3.27 44.64
C ASP A 440 -15.66 3.74 43.70
N ASN A 441 -15.40 5.04 43.74
CA ASN A 441 -14.62 5.80 42.75
C ASN A 441 -13.14 5.96 43.15
N THR A 442 -12.20 5.98 42.21
CA THR A 442 -10.97 6.81 42.39
C THR A 442 -10.30 7.14 41.06
N THR A 443 -10.09 8.43 40.84
CA THR A 443 -9.47 9.00 39.64
C THR A 443 -7.95 9.10 39.78
N LYS A 444 -7.23 8.92 38.67
CA LYS A 444 -5.90 9.54 38.49
C LYS A 444 -5.65 9.87 37.03
N THR A 445 -5.46 11.15 36.78
CA THR A 445 -5.10 11.76 35.49
C THR A 445 -3.62 11.61 35.19
N LEU A 446 -3.26 11.58 33.90
CA LEU A 446 -2.09 12.29 33.38
C LEU A 446 -2.21 12.48 31.86
N ASN A 447 -1.67 13.59 31.37
CA ASN A 447 -1.90 14.13 30.03
C ASN A 447 -0.92 13.61 28.98
N GLY A 448 -1.34 13.67 27.71
CA GLY A 448 -0.60 14.43 26.71
C GLY A 448 0.12 13.65 25.62
N MET A 449 -0.35 13.80 24.37
CA MET A 449 0.38 14.45 23.27
C MET A 449 -0.41 14.26 21.96
N THR A 450 -0.97 15.35 21.45
CA THR A 450 -1.49 15.45 20.07
C THR A 450 -0.33 15.62 19.11
N GLY A 451 -0.31 14.84 18.02
CA GLY A 451 0.59 15.00 16.89
C GLY A 451 -0.21 15.01 15.60
N ASP A 452 0.01 16.03 14.76
CA ASP A 452 -0.80 16.29 13.58
C ASP A 452 -0.59 15.25 12.47
N PHE A 453 -1.67 14.96 11.73
CA PHE A 453 -1.52 14.52 10.34
C PHE A 453 -2.61 15.18 9.47
N VAL A 454 -2.15 16.01 8.53
CA VAL A 454 -3.00 16.73 7.58
C VAL A 454 -3.38 15.79 6.44
N THR A 455 -4.69 15.63 6.20
CA THR A 455 -5.20 15.02 4.97
C THR A 455 -5.89 16.08 4.13
N SER A 456 -5.37 16.31 2.92
CA SER A 456 -5.90 17.30 1.98
C SER A 456 -7.28 16.91 1.47
N SER A 457 -8.13 17.93 1.31
CA SER A 457 -9.50 17.81 0.83
C SER A 457 -9.57 17.63 -0.69
N GLU A 458 -10.39 16.69 -1.16
CA GLU A 458 -10.83 16.65 -2.56
C GLU A 458 -12.35 16.93 -2.60
N VAL A 459 -12.75 17.86 -3.46
CA VAL A 459 -14.13 18.37 -3.54
C VAL A 459 -14.91 17.57 -4.56
N THR A 460 -15.96 16.87 -4.12
CA THR A 460 -16.94 16.23 -4.99
C THR A 460 -18.25 17.00 -4.99
N THR A 461 -18.64 17.53 -6.15
CA THR A 461 -19.90 18.26 -6.34
C THR A 461 -21.06 17.30 -6.58
N GLU A 462 -22.10 17.39 -5.75
CA GLU A 462 -23.32 16.59 -5.88
C GLU A 462 -24.07 16.87 -7.19
N SER A 463 -24.58 15.80 -7.84
CA SER A 463 -25.47 15.89 -8.99
C SER A 463 -26.87 15.43 -8.61
N ILE A 464 -27.81 16.37 -8.53
CA ILE A 464 -29.21 16.11 -8.19
C ILE A 464 -29.93 15.49 -9.39
N LYS A 465 -30.60 14.34 -9.17
CA LYS A 465 -31.61 13.79 -10.08
C LYS A 465 -33.01 13.96 -9.45
N PRO A 466 -34.05 14.30 -10.23
CA PRO A 466 -35.42 14.32 -9.72
C PRO A 466 -36.06 12.92 -9.77
N ASP A 467 -36.60 12.48 -8.64
CA ASP A 467 -37.51 11.35 -8.59
C ASP A 467 -38.87 11.72 -9.18
N ASN A 468 -39.53 10.75 -9.83
CA ASN A 468 -40.89 10.92 -10.33
C ASN A 468 -41.71 9.66 -10.03
N SER A 469 -42.44 9.68 -8.91
CA SER A 469 -43.28 8.58 -8.44
C SER A 469 -44.76 8.89 -8.65
N SER A 470 -45.46 8.02 -9.35
CA SER A 470 -46.91 8.06 -9.56
C SER A 470 -47.72 7.78 -8.28
N ALA A 471 -48.86 8.46 -8.10
CA ALA A 471 -50.22 7.85 -8.14
C ALA A 471 -51.27 8.49 -7.18
N LEU A 472 -52.54 8.42 -7.62
CA LEU A 472 -53.80 8.45 -6.84
C LEU A 472 -54.32 9.77 -6.22
N GLY A 473 -55.23 10.43 -6.94
CA GLY A 473 -56.68 10.39 -6.62
C GLY A 473 -57.26 11.35 -5.57
N GLY A 474 -58.26 12.14 -5.97
CA GLY A 474 -59.15 12.89 -5.06
C GLY A 474 -60.07 13.88 -5.79
N ASP A 475 -61.39 13.70 -5.66
CA ASP A 475 -62.41 14.58 -6.23
C ASP A 475 -62.41 16.00 -5.63
N THR A 476 -62.75 17.00 -6.43
CA THR A 476 -63.79 18.00 -6.06
C THR A 476 -64.29 18.74 -7.30
N ALA A 477 -65.54 19.21 -7.24
CA ALA A 477 -66.28 19.82 -8.35
C ALA A 477 -66.45 21.34 -8.17
N GLU A 478 -66.67 22.03 -9.31
CA GLU A 478 -67.46 23.27 -9.54
C GLU A 478 -66.99 23.84 -10.90
N GLU A 479 -67.77 23.72 -11.97
CA GLU A 479 -68.86 24.65 -12.36
C GLU A 479 -68.35 26.01 -12.87
N GLN A 480 -68.23 26.17 -14.20
CA GLN A 480 -68.87 27.28 -14.93
C GLN A 480 -68.75 27.19 -16.47
N THR A 481 -69.84 27.63 -17.11
CA THR A 481 -70.00 28.23 -18.46
C THR A 481 -68.72 28.58 -19.27
N GLY A 482 -68.67 28.45 -20.61
CA GLY A 482 -69.70 28.11 -21.59
C GLY A 482 -69.39 28.69 -23.00
N MET A 483 -70.17 28.32 -24.01
CA MET A 483 -70.27 28.88 -25.36
C MET A 483 -69.03 28.99 -26.30
N VAL A 484 -69.09 28.22 -27.39
CA VAL A 484 -69.04 28.68 -28.80
C VAL A 484 -67.94 29.67 -29.21
N ALA A 485 -66.94 29.18 -29.96
CA ALA A 485 -66.87 29.37 -31.42
C ALA A 485 -65.94 28.32 -32.06
#